data_AF-A0A7S4KWZ4-F1
#
_entry.id   AF-A0A7S4KWZ4-F1
#
_cell.length_a   1.000
_cell.length_b   1.000
_cell.length_c   1.000
_cell.angle_alpha   90.00
_cell.angle_beta   90.00
_cell.angle_gamma   90.00
#
_symmetry.space_group_name_H-M   'P 1'
#
loop_
_entity.id
_entity.type
_entity.pdbx_description
1 polymer ?
#
loop_
_entity_poly.entity_id
_entity_poly.type
_entity_poly.pdbx_seq_one_letter_code
_entity_poly.pdbx_strand_id
1 'polypeptide(L)'
;MGEEGEVTIQSMRELIKQKDDIEKEIEALEGVLLQPGGMGLSGGLIDNDGYPINDVGKILSTREQRNKLACLKTDHHLLMKKIEKDLFVLHKKSIEDSGNNNNNND
;
A
#
# COMPACT_ATOMS: atom_id res chain seq x y z
N MET A 1 9.51 12.52 -16.35
CA MET A 1 8.60 11.83 -17.28
C MET A 1 8.94 10.36 -17.18
N GLY A 2 8.16 9.61 -16.42
CA GLY A 2 8.38 8.17 -16.25
C GLY A 2 7.86 7.43 -17.47
N GLU A 3 8.64 6.52 -18.02
CA GLU A 3 8.23 5.66 -19.12
C GLU A 3 7.03 4.82 -18.66
N GLU A 4 5.83 5.15 -19.16
CA GLU A 4 4.67 4.27 -19.05
C GLU A 4 4.87 3.13 -20.05
N GLY A 5 5.56 2.07 -19.62
CA GLY A 5 5.63 0.82 -20.35
C GLY A 5 4.22 0.27 -20.60
N GLU A 6 4.06 -0.52 -21.67
CA GLU A 6 2.76 -1.10 -22.05
C GLU A 6 2.11 -1.84 -20.86
N VAL A 7 0.85 -1.50 -20.56
CA VAL A 7 0.08 -2.19 -19.53
C VAL A 7 -0.26 -3.59 -20.01
N THR A 8 0.26 -4.59 -19.30
CA THR A 8 0.02 -6.01 -19.60
C THR A 8 -0.56 -6.73 -18.39
N ILE A 9 -1.15 -7.91 -18.61
CA ILE A 9 -1.60 -8.78 -17.51
C ILE A 9 -0.42 -9.14 -16.58
N GLN A 10 0.79 -9.28 -17.14
CA GLN A 10 1.98 -9.61 -16.37
C GLN A 10 2.40 -8.45 -15.45
N SER A 11 2.47 -7.21 -15.98
CA SER A 11 2.79 -6.04 -15.15
C SER A 11 1.75 -5.82 -14.05
N MET A 12 0.46 -6.08 -14.33
CA MET A 12 -0.59 -6.02 -13.31
C MET A 12 -0.39 -7.05 -12.19
N ARG A 13 -0.05 -8.30 -12.53
CA ARG A 13 0.23 -9.35 -11.52
C ARG A 13 1.38 -8.96 -10.60
N GLU A 14 2.39 -8.28 -11.13
CA GLU A 14 3.52 -7.77 -10.35
C GLU A 14 3.07 -6.67 -9.37
N LEU A 15 2.19 -5.77 -9.79
CA LEU A 15 1.63 -4.75 -8.89
C LEU A 15 0.77 -5.36 -7.78
N ILE A 16 -0.02 -6.39 -8.09
CA ILE A 16 -0.81 -7.12 -7.07
C ILE A 16 0.13 -7.77 -6.05
N LYS A 17 1.21 -8.41 -6.53
CA LYS A 17 2.21 -8.99 -5.63
C LYS A 17 2.86 -7.95 -4.72
N GLN A 18 3.24 -6.80 -5.28
CA GLN A 18 3.80 -5.69 -4.51
C GLN A 18 2.81 -5.18 -3.44
N LYS A 19 1.53 -5.06 -3.79
CA LYS A 19 0.46 -4.71 -2.84
C LYS A 19 0.39 -5.72 -1.70
N ASP A 20 0.37 -7.01 -2.02
CA ASP A 20 0.28 -8.08 -1.00
C ASP A 20 1.50 -8.06 -0.07
N ASP A 21 2.69 -7.76 -0.59
CA ASP A 21 3.91 -7.66 0.21
C ASP A 21 3.87 -6.42 1.13
N ILE A 22 3.37 -5.29 0.65
CA ILE A 22 3.15 -4.08 1.47
C ILE A 22 2.12 -4.35 2.57
N GLU A 23 1.02 -5.03 2.26
CA GLU A 23 -0.03 -5.35 3.25
C GLU A 23 0.49 -6.25 4.37
N LYS A 24 1.29 -7.27 4.05
CA LYS A 24 1.96 -8.10 5.06
C LYS A 24 2.87 -7.28 5.97
N GLU A 25 3.59 -6.31 5.40
CA GLU A 25 4.48 -5.45 6.18
C GLU A 25 3.71 -4.48 7.08
N ILE A 26 2.59 -3.93 6.57
CA ILE A 26 1.64 -3.14 7.37
C ILE A 26 1.12 -3.97 8.54
N GLU A 27 0.63 -5.19 8.30
CA GLU A 27 0.12 -6.08 9.34
C GLU A 27 1.19 -6.40 10.39
N ALA A 28 2.43 -6.66 9.97
CA ALA A 28 3.53 -6.91 10.89
C ALA A 28 3.82 -5.69 11.80
N LEU A 29 3.85 -4.48 11.22
CA LEU A 29 4.07 -3.25 11.99
C LEU A 29 2.91 -2.94 12.94
N GLU A 30 1.67 -3.12 12.48
CA GLU A 30 0.49 -2.94 13.33
C GLU A 30 0.48 -3.95 14.47
N GLY A 31 0.86 -5.20 14.22
CA GLY A 31 1.03 -6.23 15.25
C GLY A 31 2.00 -5.81 16.35
N VAL A 32 3.17 -5.28 15.98
CA VAL A 32 4.16 -4.79 16.96
C VAL A 32 3.66 -3.58 17.74
N LEU A 33 2.97 -2.66 17.09
CA LEU A 33 2.47 -1.44 17.74
C LEU A 33 1.28 -1.71 18.68
N LEU A 34 0.43 -2.70 18.34
CA LEU A 34 -0.79 -3.05 19.07
C LEU A 34 -0.59 -4.17 20.10
N GLN A 35 0.59 -4.80 20.16
CA GLN A 35 0.88 -5.83 21.16
C GLN A 35 0.72 -5.28 22.60
N PRO A 36 0.45 -6.13 23.59
CA PRO A 36 0.41 -5.70 25.00
C PRO A 36 1.69 -4.96 25.40
N GLY A 37 1.54 -3.74 25.92
CA GLY A 37 2.67 -2.87 26.28
C GLY A 37 3.25 -2.05 25.12
N GLY A 38 2.75 -2.20 23.90
CA GLY A 38 2.99 -1.29 22.78
C GLY A 38 2.34 0.08 23.01
N MET A 39 2.78 1.09 22.26
CA MET A 39 2.23 2.45 22.37
C MET A 39 1.05 2.71 21.41
N GLY A 40 0.61 1.70 20.67
CA GLY A 40 -0.48 1.80 19.70
C GLY A 40 -0.12 2.65 18.48
N LEU A 41 -1.08 2.81 17.58
CA LEU A 41 -0.89 3.52 16.31
C LEU A 41 -0.86 5.04 16.47
N SER A 42 -1.58 5.57 17.46
CA SER A 42 -1.76 7.01 17.70
C SER A 42 -1.65 7.40 19.18
N GLY A 43 -1.31 6.46 20.08
CA GLY A 43 -1.20 6.72 21.51
C GLY A 43 -0.13 7.76 21.85
N GLY A 44 -0.37 8.48 22.95
CA GLY A 44 0.55 9.48 23.49
C GLY A 44 1.91 8.87 23.86
N LEU A 45 2.98 9.65 23.65
CA LEU A 45 4.35 9.28 24.02
C LEU A 45 4.72 9.85 25.40
N ILE A 46 3.70 10.15 26.21
CA ILE A 46 3.81 10.77 27.53
C ILE A 46 3.19 9.83 28.57
N ASP A 47 3.66 9.94 29.80
CA ASP A 47 3.08 9.25 30.95
C ASP A 47 1.82 9.96 31.47
N ASN A 48 1.25 9.43 32.55
CA ASN A 48 0.04 9.96 33.17
C ASN A 48 0.22 11.36 33.79
N ASP A 49 1.46 11.74 34.09
CA ASP A 49 1.80 13.04 34.69
C ASP A 49 2.14 14.10 33.61
N GLY A 50 2.15 13.69 32.34
CA GLY A 50 2.38 14.56 31.19
C GLY A 50 3.85 14.70 30.78
N TYR A 51 4.74 13.88 31.32
CA TYR A 51 6.16 13.87 30.97
C TYR A 51 6.45 12.81 29.91
N PRO A 52 7.52 12.97 29.11
CA PRO A 52 7.97 11.91 28.21
C PRO A 52 8.23 10.61 28.97
N ILE A 53 7.80 9.48 28.40
CA ILE A 53 8.09 8.16 28.98
C ILE A 53 9.61 7.99 29.13
N ASN A 54 10.05 7.50 30.30
CA ASN A 54 11.48 7.37 30.63
C ASN A 54 12.27 6.47 29.65
N ASP A 55 11.60 5.50 29.02
CA ASP A 55 12.21 4.64 28.02
C ASP A 55 12.28 5.33 26.65
N VAL A 56 13.38 6.06 26.46
CA VAL A 56 13.70 6.74 25.19
C VAL A 56 13.80 5.74 24.03
N GLY A 57 14.32 4.53 24.27
CA GLY A 57 14.44 3.50 23.23
C GLY A 57 13.08 3.08 22.70
N LYS A 58 12.13 2.86 23.60
CA LYS A 58 10.73 2.56 23.26
C LYS A 58 10.06 3.70 22.48
N ILE A 59 10.34 4.95 22.83
CA ILE A 59 9.86 6.14 22.09
C ILE A 59 10.40 6.14 20.65
N LEU A 60 11.71 5.99 20.49
CA LEU A 60 12.37 6.01 19.19
C LEU A 60 11.84 4.88 18.29
N SER A 61 11.81 3.65 18.80
CA SER A 61 11.29 2.49 18.06
C SER A 61 9.83 2.69 17.63
N THR A 62 8.99 3.25 18.49
CA THR A 62 7.58 3.52 18.14
C THR A 62 7.46 4.58 17.06
N ARG A 63 8.28 5.64 17.13
CA ARG A 63 8.29 6.70 16.10
C ARG A 63 8.72 6.16 14.75
N GLU A 64 9.76 5.34 14.72
CA GLU A 64 10.24 4.69 13.49
C GLU A 64 9.17 3.79 12.88
N GLN A 65 8.55 2.93 13.69
CA GLN A 65 7.49 2.03 13.24
C GLN A 65 6.26 2.80 12.73
N ARG A 66 5.81 3.83 13.44
CA ARG A 66 4.67 4.67 13.01
C ARG A 66 4.97 5.44 11.73
N ASN A 67 6.19 5.97 11.59
CA ASN A 67 6.62 6.65 10.37
C ASN A 67 6.59 5.67 9.20
N LYS A 68 7.23 4.51 9.36
CA LYS A 68 7.27 3.46 8.34
C LYS A 68 5.86 3.02 7.94
N LEU A 69 4.97 2.82 8.91
CA LEU A 69 3.57 2.48 8.67
C LEU A 69 2.84 3.56 7.86
N ALA A 70 3.07 4.84 8.17
CA ALA A 70 2.45 5.94 7.43
C ALA A 70 2.95 6.01 5.97
N CYS A 71 4.25 5.81 5.75
CA CYS A 71 4.82 5.70 4.41
C CYS A 71 4.21 4.53 3.63
N LEU A 72 4.19 3.33 4.21
CA LEU A 72 3.62 2.14 3.56
C LEU A 72 2.13 2.29 3.24
N LYS A 73 1.34 2.91 4.13
CA LYS A 73 -0.07 3.23 3.84
C LYS A 73 -0.22 4.19 2.65
N THR A 74 0.68 5.15 2.54
CA THR A 74 0.69 6.08 1.40
C THR A 74 1.08 5.36 0.11
N ASP A 75 2.12 4.52 0.16
CA ASP A 75 2.60 3.76 -0.98
C ASP A 75 1.54 2.76 -1.47
N HIS A 76 0.89 2.05 -0.55
CA HIS A 76 -0.25 1.16 -0.83
C HIS A 76 -1.38 1.90 -1.55
N HIS A 77 -1.77 3.08 -1.06
CA HIS A 77 -2.80 3.90 -1.69
C HIS A 77 -2.43 4.31 -3.12
N LEU A 78 -1.18 4.72 -3.35
CA LEU A 78 -0.70 5.08 -4.69
C LEU A 78 -0.65 3.85 -5.61
N LEU A 79 -0.22 2.70 -5.09
CA LEU A 79 -0.16 1.45 -5.82
C LEU A 79 -1.57 0.96 -6.22
N MET A 80 -2.53 1.04 -5.30
CA MET A 80 -3.93 0.68 -5.58
C MET A 80 -4.53 1.56 -6.67
N LYS A 81 -4.26 2.87 -6.67
CA LYS A 81 -4.67 3.76 -7.76
C LYS A 81 -4.04 3.38 -9.11
N LYS A 82 -2.78 2.94 -9.10
CA LYS A 82 -2.12 2.46 -10.31
C LYS A 82 -2.77 1.17 -10.83
N ILE A 83 -3.04 0.22 -9.94
CA ILE A 83 -3.75 -1.04 -10.28
C ILE A 83 -5.12 -0.72 -10.88
N GLU A 84 -5.87 0.21 -10.29
CA GLU A 84 -7.16 0.66 -10.81
C GLU A 84 -7.03 1.22 -12.25
N LYS A 85 -6.08 2.14 -12.49
CA LYS A 85 -5.81 2.69 -13.83
C LYS A 85 -5.48 1.58 -14.84
N ASP A 86 -4.58 0.67 -14.48
CA ASP A 86 -4.13 -0.41 -15.35
C ASP A 86 -5.28 -1.38 -15.70
N LEU A 87 -6.18 -1.63 -14.74
CA LEU A 87 -7.38 -2.44 -14.95
C LEU A 87 -8.34 -1.82 -15.95
N PHE A 88 -8.58 -0.50 -15.86
CA PHE A 88 -9.38 0.22 -16.84
C PHE A 88 -8.79 0.13 -18.24
N VAL A 89 -7.46 0.27 -18.38
CA VAL A 89 -6.78 0.19 -19.69
C VAL A 89 -6.93 -1.21 -20.31
N LEU A 90 -6.70 -2.27 -19.54
CA LEU A 90 -6.83 -3.65 -20.03
C LEU A 90 -8.28 -3.98 -20.43
N HIS A 91 -9.26 -3.56 -19.63
CA HIS A 91 -10.68 -3.77 -19.94
C HIS A 91 -11.09 -3.04 -21.22
N LYS A 92 -10.64 -1.78 -21.38
CA LYS A 92 -10.91 -1.01 -22.59
C LYS A 92 -10.34 -1.69 -23.85
N LYS A 93 -9.08 -2.13 -23.79
CA LYS A 93 -8.42 -2.87 -24.89
C LYS A 93 -9.19 -4.14 -25.25
N SER A 94 -9.58 -4.93 -24.25
CA SER A 94 -10.36 -6.16 -24.47
C SER A 94 -11.72 -5.92 -25.13
N ILE A 95 -12.38 -4.80 -24.82
CA ILE A 95 -13.67 -4.43 -25.43
C ILE A 95 -13.48 -4.00 -26.89
N GLU A 96 -12.47 -3.19 -27.17
CA GLU A 96 -12.12 -2.75 -28.54
C GLU A 96 -11.77 -3.96 -29.44
N ASP A 97 -10.98 -4.90 -28.92
CA ASP A 97 -10.64 -6.14 -29.63
C ASP A 97 -11.87 -7.02 -29.92
N SER A 98 -12.86 -7.03 -29.00
CA SER A 98 -14.10 -7.81 -29.17
C SER A 98 -15.08 -7.16 -30.15
N GLY A 99 -15.11 -5.84 -30.23
CA GLY A 99 -15.99 -5.10 -31.15
C GLY A 99 -15.53 -5.15 -32.61
N ASN A 100 -14.22 -5.28 -32.86
CA ASN A 100 -13.67 -5.25 -34.21
C ASN A 100 -13.86 -6.57 -34.99
N ASN A 101 -14.04 -7.70 -34.29
CA ASN A 101 -14.20 -9.01 -34.92
C ASN A 101 -15.57 -9.26 -35.57
N ASN A 102 -16.57 -8.41 -35.32
CA ASN A 102 -17.94 -8.61 -35.84
C ASN A 102 -18.22 -7.91 -37.19
N ASN A 103 -17.27 -7.13 -37.73
CA ASN A 103 -17.50 -6.28 -38.92
C ASN A 103 -16.92 -6.84 -40.23
N ASN A 104 -16.44 -8.10 -40.25
CA ASN A 104 -15.80 -8.71 -41.43
C ASN A 104 -16.65 -9.81 -42.11
N ASN A 105 -17.97 -9.81 -41.93
CA ASN A 105 -18.90 -10.77 -42.56
C ASN A 105 -20.08 -10.05 -43.27
N ASP A 106 -19.78 -9.17 -44.23
CA ASP A 106 -20.73 -8.72 -45.26
C ASP A 106 -20.02 -8.66 -46.62
#